data_AF-A0A3B8REE6-F1
#
_entry.id   AF-A0A3B8REE6-F1
#
_cell.length_a   1.000
_cell.length_b   1.000
_cell.length_c   1.000
_cell.angle_alpha   90.00
_cell.angle_beta   90.00
_cell.angle_gamma   90.00
#
_symmetry.space_group_name_H-M   'P 1'
#
loop_
_entity.id
_entity.type
_entity.pdbx_description
1 polymer ?
#
loop_
_entity_poly.entity_id
_entity_poly.type
_entity_poly.pdbx_seq_one_letter_code
_entity_poly.pdbx_strand_id
1 'polypeptide(L)'
;GVPVMAETVALHTIFELMRATGARVHLCRMSSAAGLELLRQARQDGLAVSADVAVHHLHLIDIDIGYFDPNMRVDPPFRAQRDREALRTALQSGVIDAICSDHTPVDDDEKQLPFAEAAAGSSGLELLLPLTLKWASESKVDLALAIDRLTRQPATVLGIEAGVIAPGAAADLCVFDLEDRWVVNASSLHSQGKHTPYWGRELVGRNRLTLVAGRMVVNHLNATAR
;
A
#
# COMPACT_ATOMS: atom_id res chain seq x y z
N GLY A 1 -19.41 -0.47 12.21
CA GLY A 1 -18.12 -0.25 11.52
C GLY A 1 -17.00 -0.10 12.53
N VAL A 2 -15.74 -0.03 12.07
CA VAL A 2 -14.57 0.16 12.95
C VAL A 2 -14.25 1.66 13.04
N PRO A 3 -14.48 2.32 14.20
CA PRO A 3 -14.31 3.76 14.33
C PRO A 3 -12.83 4.18 14.30
N VAL A 4 -12.56 5.45 13.97
CA VAL A 4 -11.20 6.03 14.03
C VAL A 4 -10.56 5.86 15.41
N MET A 5 -11.37 5.91 16.48
CA MET A 5 -10.87 5.75 17.84
C MET A 5 -10.18 4.40 18.10
N ALA A 6 -10.53 3.34 17.34
CA ALA A 6 -9.88 2.05 17.46
C ALA A 6 -8.38 2.14 17.06
N GLU A 7 -8.07 2.92 16.02
CA GLU A 7 -6.70 3.22 15.62
C GLU A 7 -6.02 4.14 16.64
N THR A 8 -6.66 5.26 17.02
CA THR A 8 -6.00 6.24 17.89
C THR A 8 -5.72 5.74 19.30
N VAL A 9 -6.58 4.91 19.89
CA VAL A 9 -6.35 4.28 21.20
C VAL A 9 -5.16 3.31 21.14
N ALA A 10 -5.05 2.52 20.07
CA ALA A 10 -3.91 1.64 19.86
C ALA A 10 -2.61 2.45 19.73
N LEU A 11 -2.62 3.55 18.97
CA LEU A 11 -1.48 4.43 18.81
C LEU A 11 -1.02 5.06 20.13
N HIS A 12 -1.94 5.60 20.94
CA HIS A 12 -1.60 6.12 22.27
C HIS A 12 -0.93 5.06 23.14
N THR A 13 -1.48 3.85 23.16
CA THR A 13 -0.93 2.73 23.92
C THR A 13 0.50 2.40 23.45
N ILE A 14 0.70 2.28 22.13
CA ILE A 14 2.02 2.02 21.53
C ILE A 14 3.02 3.10 21.92
N PHE A 15 2.64 4.38 21.82
CA PHE A 15 3.56 5.48 22.12
C PHE A 15 3.94 5.56 23.61
N GLU A 16 3.02 5.29 24.53
CA GLU A 16 3.38 5.17 25.95
C GLU A 16 4.38 4.03 26.20
N LEU A 17 4.17 2.88 25.56
CA LEU A 17 5.12 1.76 25.65
C LEU A 17 6.48 2.12 25.06
N MET A 18 6.52 2.84 23.94
CA MET A 18 7.78 3.33 23.35
C MET A 18 8.50 4.29 24.28
N ARG A 19 7.80 5.24 24.92
CA ARG A 19 8.41 6.17 25.90
C ARG A 19 9.04 5.42 27.07
N ALA A 20 8.39 4.37 27.56
CA ALA A 20 8.90 3.58 28.67
C ALA A 20 10.08 2.66 28.29
N THR A 21 10.12 2.17 27.04
CA THR A 21 11.06 1.12 26.63
C THR A 21 12.18 1.59 25.71
N GLY A 22 12.02 2.73 25.04
CA GLY A 22 12.91 3.18 23.97
C GLY A 22 12.82 2.33 22.70
N ALA A 23 11.81 1.46 22.57
CA ALA A 23 11.68 0.58 21.42
C ALA A 23 11.46 1.36 20.12
N ARG A 24 12.05 0.85 19.03
CA ARG A 24 11.77 1.31 17.66
C ARG A 24 10.54 0.57 17.14
N VAL A 25 9.57 1.31 16.62
CA VAL A 25 8.27 0.75 16.18
C VAL A 25 7.96 1.18 14.74
N HIS A 26 7.38 0.26 13.97
CA HIS A 26 6.76 0.56 12.69
C HIS A 26 5.24 0.37 12.81
N LEU A 27 4.49 1.41 12.44
CA LEU A 27 3.03 1.40 12.44
C LEU A 27 2.53 0.97 11.06
N CYS A 28 1.93 -0.21 10.98
CA CYS A 28 1.41 -0.72 9.73
C CYS A 28 0.05 -0.09 9.39
N ARG A 29 -0.11 0.29 8.13
CA ARG A 29 -1.36 0.60 7.43
C ARG A 29 -2.14 1.73 8.09
N MET A 30 -1.49 2.86 8.30
CA MET A 30 -2.15 4.07 8.80
C MET A 30 -3.36 4.41 7.92
N SER A 31 -4.50 4.72 8.55
CA SER A 31 -5.75 4.90 7.78
C SER A 31 -6.54 6.16 8.14
N SER A 32 -6.18 6.90 9.19
CA SER A 32 -6.91 8.11 9.62
C SER A 32 -6.05 9.37 9.72
N ALA A 33 -6.67 10.53 9.47
CA ALA A 33 -6.04 11.83 9.67
C ALA A 33 -5.67 12.06 11.15
N ALA A 34 -6.52 11.61 12.08
CA ALA A 34 -6.25 11.71 13.51
C ALA A 34 -5.04 10.86 13.93
N GLY A 35 -4.89 9.65 13.40
CA GLY A 35 -3.73 8.80 13.64
C GLY A 35 -2.44 9.43 13.08
N LEU A 36 -2.50 10.09 11.93
CA LEU A 36 -1.36 10.82 11.38
C LEU A 36 -0.92 11.99 12.26
N GLU A 37 -1.85 12.72 12.87
CA GLU A 37 -1.50 13.78 13.81
C GLU A 37 -0.75 13.24 15.03
N LEU A 38 -1.22 12.12 15.58
CA LEU A 38 -0.54 11.43 16.68
C LEU A 38 0.85 10.94 16.27
N LEU A 39 1.02 10.42 15.05
CA LEU A 39 2.33 10.03 14.51
C LEU A 39 3.27 11.24 14.40
N ARG A 40 2.79 12.40 13.93
CA ARG A 40 3.60 13.62 13.86
C ARG A 40 4.06 14.05 15.26
N GLN A 41 3.14 14.06 16.22
CA GLN A 41 3.47 14.41 17.61
C GLN A 41 4.48 13.44 18.21
N ALA A 42 4.29 12.12 18.03
CA ALA A 42 5.22 11.11 18.51
C ALA A 42 6.65 11.32 17.98
N ARG A 43 6.80 11.67 16.70
CA ARG A 43 8.12 12.00 16.12
C ARG A 43 8.71 13.29 16.69
N GLN A 44 7.88 14.32 16.91
CA GLN A 44 8.32 15.57 17.54
C GLN A 44 8.80 15.34 18.97
N ASP A 45 8.18 14.41 19.70
CA ASP A 45 8.60 13.97 21.03
C ASP A 45 9.88 13.11 21.00
N GLY A 46 10.45 12.85 19.82
CA GLY A 46 11.68 12.08 19.65
C GLY A 46 11.50 10.57 19.64
N LEU A 47 10.27 10.05 19.53
CA LEU A 47 10.04 8.61 19.44
C LEU A 47 10.56 8.06 18.10
N ALA A 48 11.24 6.92 18.18
CA ALA A 48 11.74 6.17 17.03
C ALA A 48 10.61 5.40 16.33
N VAL A 49 9.66 6.13 15.74
CA VAL A 49 8.50 5.58 15.04
C VAL A 49 8.61 5.81 13.53
N SER A 50 8.23 4.79 12.78
CA SER A 50 7.98 4.83 11.32
C SER A 50 6.56 4.34 11.03
N ALA A 51 6.05 4.57 9.83
CA ALA A 51 4.74 4.12 9.41
C ALA A 51 4.66 3.84 7.91
N ASP A 52 3.77 2.93 7.52
CA ASP A 52 3.37 2.73 6.14
C ASP A 52 1.86 2.99 5.94
N VAL A 53 1.45 3.01 4.67
CA VAL A 53 0.05 3.08 4.24
C VAL A 53 -0.21 2.02 3.20
N ALA A 54 -1.34 1.33 3.31
CA ALA A 54 -1.76 0.40 2.27
C ALA A 54 -2.22 1.18 1.03
N VAL A 55 -1.75 0.77 -0.14
CA VAL A 55 -1.93 1.53 -1.38
C VAL A 55 -3.41 1.82 -1.70
N HIS A 56 -4.32 0.92 -1.33
CA HIS A 56 -5.75 1.10 -1.57
C HIS A 56 -6.37 2.25 -0.77
N HIS A 57 -5.85 2.58 0.42
CA HIS A 57 -6.29 3.73 1.23
C HIS A 57 -5.88 5.09 0.64
N LEU A 58 -5.01 5.12 -0.38
CA LEU A 58 -4.66 6.35 -1.11
C LEU A 58 -5.70 6.72 -2.18
N HIS A 59 -6.63 5.83 -2.48
CA HIS A 59 -7.59 5.99 -3.58
C HIS A 59 -9.04 5.90 -3.14
N LEU A 60 -9.35 4.96 -2.24
CA LEU A 60 -10.73 4.62 -1.91
C LEU A 60 -11.14 5.19 -0.55
N ILE A 61 -12.41 5.52 -0.44
CA ILE A 61 -13.05 6.07 0.76
C ILE A 61 -14.29 5.25 1.13
N ASP A 62 -14.87 5.55 2.28
CA ASP A 62 -16.07 4.89 2.79
C ASP A 62 -17.25 4.89 1.80
N ILE A 63 -17.46 5.96 1.03
CA ILE A 63 -18.53 6.01 0.01
C ILE A 63 -18.30 5.04 -1.15
N ASP A 64 -17.04 4.69 -1.45
CA ASP A 64 -16.70 3.78 -2.56
C ASP A 64 -17.08 2.32 -2.25
N ILE A 65 -17.38 1.99 -0.99
CA ILE A 65 -17.91 0.68 -0.57
C ILE A 65 -19.21 0.35 -1.32
N GLY A 66 -19.97 1.38 -1.73
CA GLY A 66 -21.18 1.24 -2.53
C GLY A 66 -22.25 0.40 -1.81
N TYR A 67 -22.81 -0.59 -2.50
CA TYR A 67 -23.84 -1.49 -1.98
C TYR A 67 -23.28 -2.59 -1.07
N PHE A 68 -22.38 -2.22 -0.14
CA PHE A 68 -21.71 -3.17 0.74
C PHE A 68 -20.97 -4.26 -0.05
N ASP A 69 -20.16 -3.87 -1.05
CA ASP A 69 -19.37 -4.82 -1.84
C ASP A 69 -18.32 -5.51 -0.94
N PRO A 70 -18.36 -6.84 -0.74
CA PRO A 70 -17.40 -7.52 0.13
C PRO A 70 -15.95 -7.40 -0.37
N ASN A 71 -15.69 -7.12 -1.65
CA ASN A 71 -14.35 -6.81 -2.14
C ASN A 71 -13.76 -5.54 -1.49
N MET A 72 -14.62 -4.63 -1.01
CA MET A 72 -14.24 -3.43 -0.28
C MET A 72 -14.05 -3.68 1.23
N ARG A 73 -14.31 -4.90 1.71
CA ARG A 73 -14.08 -5.28 3.10
C ARG A 73 -12.59 -5.52 3.34
N VAL A 74 -11.93 -4.50 3.87
CA VAL A 74 -10.52 -4.51 4.28
C VAL A 74 -10.39 -4.15 5.76
N ASP A 75 -9.18 -4.33 6.31
CA ASP A 75 -8.83 -3.91 7.66
C ASP A 75 -7.41 -3.33 7.67
N PRO A 76 -7.19 -2.03 7.98
CA PRO A 76 -8.19 -1.05 8.44
C PRO A 76 -9.26 -0.69 7.39
N PRO A 77 -10.47 -0.27 7.78
CA PRO A 77 -11.53 0.05 6.81
C PRO A 77 -11.21 1.32 6.01
N PHE A 78 -11.82 1.46 4.84
CA PHE A 78 -11.86 2.75 4.15
C PHE A 78 -12.57 3.80 5.01
N ARG A 79 -12.01 5.00 5.04
CA ARG A 79 -12.49 6.13 5.86
C ARG A 79 -12.99 7.27 4.98
N ALA A 80 -13.39 8.36 5.60
CA ALA A 80 -13.93 9.50 4.87
C ALA A 80 -12.88 10.13 3.94
N GLN A 81 -13.37 10.89 2.96
CA GLN A 81 -12.57 11.67 2.01
C GLN A 81 -11.41 12.46 2.66
N ARG A 82 -11.64 13.09 3.82
CA ARG A 82 -10.61 13.84 4.54
C ARG A 82 -9.42 12.98 5.00
N ASP A 83 -9.70 11.73 5.36
CA ASP A 83 -8.67 10.80 5.85
C ASP A 83 -7.79 10.36 4.70
N ARG A 84 -8.39 10.02 3.53
CA ARG A 84 -7.64 9.74 2.30
C ARG A 84 -6.72 10.89 1.91
N GLU A 85 -7.23 12.13 1.86
CA GLU A 85 -6.39 13.28 1.49
C GLU A 85 -5.27 13.54 2.49
N ALA A 86 -5.51 13.29 3.79
CA ALA A 86 -4.47 13.37 4.80
C ALA A 86 -3.38 12.30 4.57
N LEU A 87 -3.74 11.06 4.26
CA LEU A 87 -2.80 9.98 3.92
C LEU A 87 -1.96 10.32 2.70
N ARG A 88 -2.60 10.81 1.62
CA ARG A 88 -1.90 11.22 0.39
C ARG A 88 -0.90 12.34 0.66
N THR A 89 -1.29 13.34 1.45
CA THR A 89 -0.41 14.47 1.82
C THR A 89 0.72 14.03 2.75
N ALA A 90 0.44 13.13 3.71
CA ALA A 90 1.42 12.62 4.65
C ALA A 90 2.48 11.76 3.95
N LEU A 91 2.09 10.96 2.96
CA LEU A 91 3.01 10.19 2.13
C LEU A 91 3.89 11.09 1.24
N GLN A 92 3.29 12.10 0.61
CA GLN A 92 4.03 13.07 -0.21
C GLN A 92 5.07 13.85 0.63
N SER A 93 4.69 14.29 1.83
CA SER A 93 5.56 15.05 2.73
C SER A 93 6.57 14.19 3.52
N GLY A 94 6.45 12.87 3.48
CA GLY A 94 7.33 11.93 4.19
C GLY A 94 7.04 11.74 5.67
N VAL A 95 5.83 12.09 6.14
CA VAL A 95 5.34 11.66 7.46
C VAL A 95 5.11 10.15 7.49
N ILE A 96 4.56 9.62 6.39
CA ILE A 96 4.50 8.18 6.14
C ILE A 96 5.73 7.81 5.32
N ASP A 97 6.46 6.80 5.79
CA ASP A 97 7.76 6.44 5.20
C ASP A 97 7.58 5.63 3.93
N ALA A 98 6.64 4.67 3.91
CA ALA A 98 6.50 3.67 2.86
C ALA A 98 5.05 3.42 2.42
N ILE A 99 4.90 2.83 1.23
CA ILE A 99 3.64 2.26 0.74
C ILE A 99 3.75 0.74 0.81
N CYS A 100 2.70 0.07 1.27
CA CYS A 100 2.59 -1.39 1.23
C CYS A 100 1.37 -1.84 0.41
N SER A 101 1.39 -3.07 -0.09
CA SER A 101 0.26 -3.63 -0.85
C SER A 101 -0.90 -4.05 0.05
N ASP A 102 -0.59 -4.36 1.32
CA ASP A 102 -1.47 -5.08 2.25
C ASP A 102 -2.13 -6.30 1.58
N HIS A 103 -1.32 -7.06 0.84
CA HIS A 103 -1.78 -8.23 0.11
C HIS A 103 -2.24 -9.32 1.06
N THR A 104 -3.55 -9.41 1.24
CA THR A 104 -4.24 -10.35 2.12
C THR A 104 -5.29 -11.08 1.29
N PRO A 105 -4.89 -12.06 0.45
CA PRO A 105 -5.83 -12.82 -0.37
C PRO A 105 -6.78 -13.59 0.55
N VAL A 106 -8.06 -13.59 0.19
CA VAL A 106 -9.14 -14.26 0.90
C VAL A 106 -9.75 -15.29 -0.04
N ASP A 107 -10.19 -16.42 0.52
CA ASP A 107 -10.87 -17.48 -0.24
C ASP A 107 -12.23 -16.98 -0.78
N ASP A 108 -12.68 -17.56 -1.89
CA ASP A 108 -13.94 -17.19 -2.52
C ASP A 108 -15.13 -17.39 -1.57
N ASP A 109 -15.14 -18.50 -0.80
CA ASP A 109 -16.23 -18.82 0.13
C ASP A 109 -16.33 -17.79 1.27
N GLU A 110 -15.18 -17.34 1.78
CA GLU A 110 -15.12 -16.33 2.84
C GLU A 110 -15.44 -14.92 2.32
N LYS A 111 -15.22 -14.67 1.02
CA LYS A 111 -15.44 -13.35 0.43
C LYS A 111 -16.82 -13.15 -0.18
N GLN A 112 -17.51 -14.22 -0.59
CA GLN A 112 -18.86 -14.12 -1.16
C GLN A 112 -19.99 -14.02 -0.13
N LEU A 113 -19.65 -13.88 1.16
CA LEU A 113 -20.60 -13.60 2.23
C LEU A 113 -21.12 -12.15 2.18
N PRO A 114 -22.25 -11.83 2.85
CA PRO A 114 -22.65 -10.45 3.10
C PRO A 114 -21.50 -9.65 3.74
N PHE A 115 -21.35 -8.37 3.40
CA PHE A 115 -20.21 -7.54 3.80
C PHE A 115 -19.79 -7.59 5.27
N ALA A 116 -20.77 -7.68 6.18
CA ALA A 116 -20.51 -7.73 7.61
C ALA A 116 -19.89 -9.07 8.07
N GLU A 117 -20.16 -10.14 7.32
CA GLU A 117 -19.71 -11.51 7.58
C GLU A 117 -18.49 -11.89 6.73
N ALA A 118 -18.29 -11.23 5.59
CA ALA A 118 -17.15 -11.47 4.71
C ALA A 118 -15.82 -11.18 5.40
N ALA A 119 -14.83 -12.03 5.14
CA ALA A 119 -13.49 -11.84 5.68
C ALA A 119 -12.82 -10.57 5.11
N ALA A 120 -12.12 -9.86 5.99
CA ALA A 120 -11.39 -8.66 5.62
C ALA A 120 -10.08 -9.03 4.92
N GLY A 121 -9.85 -8.44 3.75
CA GLY A 121 -8.65 -8.71 2.96
C GLY A 121 -8.85 -8.39 1.49
N SER A 122 -7.75 -8.16 0.79
CA SER A 122 -7.74 -7.86 -0.64
C SER A 122 -6.42 -8.31 -1.26
N SER A 123 -6.50 -8.79 -2.49
CA SER A 123 -5.34 -8.98 -3.34
C SER A 123 -4.83 -7.63 -3.86
N GLY A 124 -3.68 -7.19 -3.33
CA GLY A 124 -3.06 -5.92 -3.71
C GLY A 124 -1.64 -5.99 -4.27
N LEU A 125 -0.93 -7.12 -4.20
CA LEU A 125 0.50 -7.18 -4.54
C LEU A 125 0.80 -6.73 -5.98
N GLU A 126 0.05 -7.26 -6.93
CA GLU A 126 0.21 -6.95 -8.37
C GLU A 126 -0.34 -5.57 -8.75
N LEU A 127 -1.11 -4.96 -7.85
CA LEU A 127 -1.69 -3.63 -8.01
C LEU A 127 -0.83 -2.53 -7.39
N LEU A 128 0.18 -2.89 -6.59
CA LEU A 128 1.00 -1.95 -5.82
C LEU A 128 1.67 -0.89 -6.71
N LEU A 129 2.33 -1.33 -7.78
CA LEU A 129 2.99 -0.41 -8.72
C LEU A 129 2.01 0.51 -9.45
N PRO A 130 1.00 0.01 -10.20
CA PRO A 130 0.08 0.90 -10.93
C PRO A 130 -0.69 1.86 -10.04
N LEU A 131 -1.12 1.43 -8.86
CA LEU A 131 -1.82 2.30 -7.92
C LEU A 131 -0.88 3.37 -7.34
N THR A 132 0.38 3.02 -7.05
CA THR A 132 1.40 4.02 -6.68
C THR A 132 1.63 5.04 -7.79
N LEU A 133 1.75 4.60 -9.04
CA LEU A 133 1.90 5.47 -10.20
C LEU A 133 0.67 6.37 -10.40
N LYS A 134 -0.53 5.83 -10.21
CA LYS A 134 -1.78 6.59 -10.23
C LYS A 134 -1.80 7.68 -9.16
N TRP A 135 -1.43 7.35 -7.92
CA TRP A 135 -1.31 8.33 -6.84
C TRP A 135 -0.32 9.43 -7.22
N ALA A 136 0.85 9.05 -7.71
CA ALA A 136 1.90 10.00 -8.08
C ALA A 136 1.43 10.97 -9.18
N SER A 137 0.80 10.44 -10.23
CA SER A 137 0.24 11.24 -11.32
C SER A 137 -0.84 12.21 -10.83
N GLU A 138 -1.79 11.74 -10.01
CA GLU A 138 -2.90 12.56 -9.52
C GLU A 138 -2.45 13.64 -8.53
N SER A 139 -1.51 13.32 -7.65
CA SER A 139 -0.95 14.23 -6.65
C SER A 139 0.21 15.08 -7.18
N LYS A 140 0.57 14.94 -8.47
CA LYS A 140 1.72 15.63 -9.10
C LYS A 140 3.02 15.40 -8.33
N VAL A 141 3.23 14.18 -7.87
CA VAL A 141 4.46 13.72 -7.20
C VAL A 141 5.43 13.21 -8.25
N ASP A 142 6.70 13.56 -8.09
CA ASP A 142 7.76 13.08 -8.97
C ASP A 142 7.86 11.54 -8.94
N LEU A 143 8.11 10.94 -10.11
CA LEU A 143 8.20 9.49 -10.25
C LEU A 143 9.29 8.90 -9.35
N ALA A 144 10.45 9.56 -9.22
CA ALA A 144 11.52 9.05 -8.38
C ALA A 144 11.10 9.03 -6.90
N LEU A 145 10.36 10.04 -6.43
CA LEU A 145 9.82 10.05 -5.07
C LEU A 145 8.79 8.92 -4.87
N ALA A 146 7.93 8.67 -5.85
CA ALA A 146 6.95 7.59 -5.77
C ALA A 146 7.62 6.20 -5.69
N ILE A 147 8.66 5.97 -6.50
CA ILE A 147 9.45 4.73 -6.45
C ILE A 147 10.27 4.62 -5.16
N ASP A 148 10.81 5.73 -4.65
CA ASP A 148 11.53 5.78 -3.37
C ASP A 148 10.66 5.25 -2.20
N ARG A 149 9.35 5.59 -2.19
CA ARG A 149 8.37 5.09 -1.21
C ARG A 149 8.07 3.59 -1.29
N LEU A 150 8.41 2.93 -2.40
CA LEU A 150 8.26 1.47 -2.59
C LEU A 150 9.57 0.70 -2.42
N THR A 151 10.72 1.38 -2.45
CA THR A 151 12.04 0.74 -2.58
C THR A 151 12.95 1.14 -1.43
N ARG A 152 13.66 2.27 -1.56
CA ARG A 152 14.68 2.69 -0.60
C ARG A 152 14.10 3.06 0.77
N GLN A 153 12.92 3.67 0.84
CA GLN A 153 12.32 4.06 2.13
C GLN A 153 11.95 2.85 2.99
N PRO A 154 11.19 1.84 2.50
CA PRO A 154 10.95 0.63 3.29
C PRO A 154 12.25 -0.11 3.63
N ALA A 155 13.25 -0.15 2.72
CA ALA A 155 14.57 -0.72 3.04
C ALA A 155 15.28 0.02 4.19
N THR A 156 15.19 1.36 4.22
CA THR A 156 15.73 2.21 5.30
C THR A 156 15.02 1.94 6.62
N VAL A 157 13.69 1.81 6.61
CA VAL A 157 12.89 1.46 7.79
C VAL A 157 13.28 0.08 8.34
N LEU A 158 13.47 -0.89 7.45
CA LEU A 158 13.87 -2.25 7.83
C LEU A 158 15.35 -2.36 8.24
N GLY A 159 16.20 -1.41 7.82
CA GLY A 159 17.64 -1.44 8.06
C GLY A 159 18.37 -2.46 7.20
N ILE A 160 17.92 -2.66 5.95
CA ILE A 160 18.51 -3.61 5.00
C ILE A 160 19.11 -2.90 3.78
N GLU A 161 20.13 -3.51 3.18
CA GLU A 161 20.79 -3.01 1.96
C GLU A 161 19.98 -3.38 0.71
N ALA A 162 18.88 -2.69 0.48
CA ALA A 162 17.99 -2.91 -0.67
C ALA A 162 17.41 -1.60 -1.23
N GLY A 163 16.69 -1.70 -2.35
CA GLY A 163 15.94 -0.59 -2.92
C GLY A 163 16.79 0.49 -3.60
N VAL A 164 18.04 0.17 -3.97
CA VAL A 164 18.97 1.08 -4.65
C VAL A 164 19.49 0.44 -5.94
N ILE A 165 19.74 1.27 -6.95
CA ILE A 165 20.41 0.86 -8.19
C ILE A 165 21.79 1.50 -8.18
N ALA A 166 22.82 0.71 -7.82
CA ALA A 166 24.19 1.17 -7.71
C ALA A 166 25.18 0.02 -8.03
N PRO A 167 26.40 0.32 -8.51
CA PRO A 167 27.45 -0.68 -8.65
C PRO A 167 27.69 -1.44 -7.34
N GLY A 168 27.74 -2.77 -7.40
CA GLY A 168 27.94 -3.65 -6.25
C GLY A 168 26.66 -4.03 -5.48
N ALA A 169 25.53 -3.37 -5.73
CA ALA A 169 24.24 -3.77 -5.17
C ALA A 169 23.67 -5.01 -5.87
N ALA A 170 22.74 -5.71 -5.21
CA ALA A 170 22.00 -6.80 -5.82
C ALA A 170 21.24 -6.31 -7.06
N ALA A 171 21.23 -7.11 -8.12
CA ALA A 171 20.49 -6.82 -9.36
C ALA A 171 18.99 -7.15 -9.20
N ASP A 172 18.36 -6.48 -8.22
CA ASP A 172 16.93 -6.51 -7.94
C ASP A 172 16.27 -5.36 -8.71
N LEU A 173 15.68 -5.67 -9.85
CA LEU A 173 15.20 -4.67 -10.81
C LEU A 173 13.77 -4.98 -11.24
N CYS A 174 12.97 -3.93 -11.39
CA CYS A 174 11.64 -3.98 -11.98
C CYS A 174 11.62 -3.06 -13.19
N VAL A 175 11.41 -3.62 -14.38
CA VAL A 175 11.18 -2.86 -15.61
C VAL A 175 9.69 -2.82 -15.84
N PHE A 176 9.14 -1.63 -15.95
CA PHE A 176 7.72 -1.43 -16.16
C PHE A 176 7.45 -0.39 -17.24
N ASP A 177 6.32 -0.53 -17.87
CA ASP A 177 5.81 0.36 -18.91
C ASP A 177 4.85 1.35 -18.27
N LEU A 178 5.15 2.65 -18.34
CA LEU A 178 4.38 3.73 -17.73
C LEU A 178 3.07 4.01 -18.44
N GLU A 179 2.91 3.57 -19.68
CA GLU A 179 1.75 3.90 -20.53
C GLU A 179 0.82 2.69 -20.72
N ASP A 180 1.29 1.48 -20.41
CA ASP A 180 0.51 0.26 -20.55
C ASP A 180 -0.78 0.31 -19.72
N ARG A 181 -1.91 0.18 -20.42
CA ARG A 181 -3.26 0.08 -19.85
C ARG A 181 -3.68 -1.36 -19.77
N TRP A 182 -4.19 -1.76 -18.63
CA TRP A 182 -4.67 -3.13 -18.43
C TRP A 182 -5.83 -3.18 -17.45
N VAL A 183 -6.71 -4.16 -17.65
CA VAL A 183 -7.89 -4.36 -16.80
C VAL A 183 -7.59 -5.40 -15.73
N VAL A 184 -7.94 -5.08 -14.48
CA VAL A 184 -7.82 -6.02 -13.35
C VAL A 184 -8.89 -7.10 -13.47
N ASN A 185 -8.47 -8.35 -13.68
CA ASN A 185 -9.35 -9.51 -13.82
C ASN A 185 -8.59 -10.80 -13.49
N ALA A 186 -9.26 -11.96 -13.57
CA ALA A 186 -8.67 -13.26 -13.24
C ALA A 186 -7.41 -13.60 -14.04
N SER A 187 -7.35 -13.18 -15.31
CA SER A 187 -6.23 -13.47 -16.22
C SER A 187 -5.03 -12.54 -16.06
N SER A 188 -5.25 -11.34 -15.50
CA SER A 188 -4.20 -10.37 -15.26
C SER A 188 -3.58 -10.46 -13.86
N LEU A 189 -4.20 -11.20 -12.95
CA LEU A 189 -3.70 -11.48 -11.61
C LEU A 189 -3.15 -12.90 -11.49
N HIS A 190 -1.96 -13.05 -10.93
CA HIS A 190 -1.32 -14.31 -10.57
C HIS A 190 -1.75 -14.83 -9.19
N SER A 191 -2.09 -13.94 -8.24
CA SER A 191 -2.55 -14.30 -6.89
C SER A 191 -3.64 -15.37 -6.91
N GLN A 192 -3.64 -16.29 -5.96
CA GLN A 192 -4.69 -17.31 -5.85
C GLN A 192 -6.06 -16.66 -5.57
N GLY A 193 -6.16 -15.85 -4.51
CA GLY A 193 -7.33 -15.01 -4.26
C GLY A 193 -7.43 -13.89 -5.30
N LYS A 194 -8.60 -13.73 -5.92
CA LYS A 194 -8.84 -12.72 -6.98
C LYS A 194 -9.59 -11.48 -6.50
N HIS A 195 -9.97 -11.47 -5.23
CA HIS A 195 -10.79 -10.43 -4.63
C HIS A 195 -10.02 -9.14 -4.42
N THR A 196 -10.54 -8.06 -5.00
CA THR A 196 -9.95 -6.73 -4.90
C THR A 196 -10.99 -5.65 -5.20
N PRO A 197 -10.94 -4.50 -4.51
CA PRO A 197 -11.75 -3.32 -4.83
C PRO A 197 -11.65 -2.82 -6.28
N TYR A 198 -10.59 -3.24 -6.97
CA TYR A 198 -10.26 -2.78 -8.31
C TYR A 198 -10.73 -3.72 -9.41
N TRP A 199 -11.52 -4.75 -9.09
CA TRP A 199 -12.01 -5.71 -10.08
C TRP A 199 -12.71 -5.01 -11.26
N GLY A 200 -12.32 -5.39 -12.49
CA GLY A 200 -12.84 -4.80 -13.73
C GLY A 200 -12.39 -3.37 -14.03
N ARG A 201 -11.59 -2.74 -13.15
CA ARG A 201 -11.07 -1.39 -13.39
C ARG A 201 -9.83 -1.43 -14.28
N GLU A 202 -9.68 -0.41 -15.12
CA GLU A 202 -8.44 -0.17 -15.88
C GLU A 202 -7.41 0.53 -14.99
N LEU A 203 -6.18 0.02 -15.02
CA LEU A 203 -5.01 0.63 -14.40
C LEU A 203 -3.94 0.93 -15.45
N VAL A 204 -3.07 1.90 -15.13
CA VAL A 204 -1.96 2.34 -15.98
C VAL A 204 -0.66 2.05 -15.25
N GLY A 205 0.34 1.58 -15.98
CA GLY A 205 1.61 1.17 -15.41
C GLY A 205 1.64 -0.34 -15.20
N ARG A 206 2.44 -1.06 -15.98
CA ARG A 206 2.52 -2.52 -15.86
C ARG A 206 3.96 -3.00 -15.79
N ASN A 207 4.23 -3.85 -14.80
CA ASN A 207 5.48 -4.58 -14.71
C ASN A 207 5.65 -5.47 -15.96
N ARG A 208 6.81 -5.34 -16.62
CA ARG A 208 7.18 -6.12 -17.81
C ARG A 208 8.22 -7.18 -17.49
N LEU A 209 9.12 -6.89 -16.54
CA LEU A 209 10.23 -7.77 -16.19
C LEU A 209 10.63 -7.53 -14.73
N THR A 210 10.78 -8.61 -13.96
CA THR A 210 11.37 -8.54 -12.62
C THR A 210 12.59 -9.46 -12.53
N LEU A 211 13.68 -8.88 -12.03
CA LEU A 211 14.94 -9.56 -11.75
C LEU A 211 15.13 -9.59 -10.23
N VAL A 212 15.56 -10.74 -9.70
CA VAL A 212 15.99 -10.91 -8.31
C VAL A 212 17.39 -11.51 -8.32
N ALA A 213 18.36 -10.79 -7.76
CA ALA A 213 19.79 -11.10 -7.82
C ALA A 213 20.25 -11.44 -9.25
N GLY A 214 19.75 -10.69 -10.24
CA GLY A 214 20.06 -10.87 -11.66
C GLY A 214 19.35 -12.03 -12.35
N ARG A 215 18.50 -12.79 -11.64
CA ARG A 215 17.68 -13.86 -12.23
C ARG A 215 16.30 -13.34 -12.58
N MET A 216 15.86 -13.62 -13.80
CA MET A 216 14.53 -13.26 -14.26
C MET A 216 13.48 -14.15 -13.59
N VAL A 217 12.59 -13.54 -12.80
CA VAL A 217 11.51 -14.23 -12.08
C VAL A 217 10.13 -13.91 -12.65
N VAL A 218 9.99 -12.78 -13.34
CA VAL A 218 8.78 -12.39 -14.08
C VAL A 218 9.20 -11.94 -15.47
N ASN A 219 8.54 -12.43 -16.53
CA ASN A 219 8.80 -12.03 -17.91
C ASN A 219 7.50 -11.87 -18.70
N HIS A 220 7.17 -10.61 -19.02
CA HIS A 220 6.06 -10.22 -19.88
C HIS A 220 6.51 -9.41 -21.10
N LEU A 221 7.81 -9.37 -21.41
CA LEU A 221 8.35 -8.60 -22.55
C LEU A 221 7.81 -9.08 -23.90
N ASN A 222 7.40 -10.35 -24.00
CA ASN A 222 6.85 -10.95 -25.22
C ASN A 222 5.32 -11.03 -25.21
N ALA A 223 4.63 -10.47 -24.20
CA ALA A 223 3.17 -10.56 -24.09
C ALA A 223 2.43 -9.59 -25.01
N THR A 224 3.12 -8.65 -25.67
CA THR A 224 2.59 -7.76 -26.70
C THR A 224 2.72 -8.36 -28.10
N ALA A 225 1.96 -9.43 -28.37
CA ALA A 225 1.58 -9.87 -29.71
C ALA A 225 0.56 -11.03 -29.68
N ARG A 226 -0.69 -10.78 -29.29
CA ARG A 226 -1.89 -11.47 -29.79
C ARG A 226 -3.11 -10.57 -29.67
#